data_AF-A0A444WA06-F1
#
_entry.id   AF-A0A444WA06-F1
#
_cell.length_a   1.000
_cell.length_b   1.000
_cell.length_c   1.000
_cell.angle_alpha   90.00
_cell.angle_beta   90.00
_cell.angle_gamma   90.00
#
_symmetry.space_group_name_H-M   'P 1'
#
loop_
_entity.id
_entity.type
_entity.pdbx_description
1 polymer ?
#
loop_
_entity_poly.entity_id
_entity_poly.type
_entity_poly.pdbx_seq_one_letter_code
_entity_poly.pdbx_strand_id
1 'polypeptide(L)'
;MLLSVPAAFVSCEEEETTDVSNDACLDQLETLSDILYEKTLVFSNNATPSTCSAVRTAALNLISAAEDCGYGYLYTEQTQFWLDYDCSVFD
;
A
#
# COMPACT_ATOMS: atom_id res chain seq x y z
N MET A 1 -32.49 30.35 -15.91
CA MET A 1 -31.60 29.66 -16.87
C MET A 1 -31.19 28.36 -16.21
N LEU A 2 -31.83 27.26 -16.61
CA LEU A 2 -31.61 25.92 -16.08
C LEU A 2 -30.64 25.21 -17.03
N LEU A 3 -29.43 24.95 -16.56
CA LEU A 3 -28.42 24.19 -17.29
C LEU A 3 -28.75 22.69 -17.17
N SER A 4 -29.42 22.14 -18.18
CA SER A 4 -29.56 20.71 -18.35
C SER A 4 -28.25 20.13 -18.90
N VAL A 5 -27.43 19.56 -18.03
CA VAL A 5 -26.28 18.74 -18.42
C VAL A 5 -26.81 17.40 -18.95
N PRO A 6 -26.47 16.97 -20.17
CA PRO A 6 -26.83 15.64 -20.62
C PRO A 6 -26.03 14.62 -19.80
N ALA A 7 -26.77 13.78 -19.07
CA ALA A 7 -26.23 12.56 -18.48
C ALA A 7 -25.77 11.66 -19.63
N ALA A 8 -24.48 11.76 -19.96
CA ALA A 8 -23.81 10.69 -20.67
C ALA A 8 -23.89 9.48 -19.75
N PHE A 9 -24.78 8.55 -20.09
CA PHE A 9 -24.67 7.18 -19.65
C PHE A 9 -23.34 6.67 -20.20
N VAL A 10 -22.26 6.86 -19.46
CA VAL A 10 -21.09 6.02 -19.61
C VAL A 10 -21.60 4.64 -19.23
N SER A 11 -21.86 3.85 -20.28
CA SER A 11 -21.95 2.41 -20.16
C SER A 11 -20.63 1.94 -19.55
N CYS A 12 -20.57 1.84 -18.22
CA CYS A 12 -19.73 0.83 -17.60
C CYS A 12 -20.49 -0.49 -17.75
N GLU A 13 -20.50 -1.02 -18.97
CA GLU A 13 -20.41 -2.47 -19.13
C GLU A 13 -19.00 -2.81 -18.67
N GLU A 14 -18.82 -2.94 -17.36
CA GLU A 14 -17.63 -3.59 -16.82
C GLU A 14 -17.83 -5.08 -17.15
N GLU A 15 -17.28 -5.43 -18.31
CA GLU A 15 -17.12 -6.78 -18.79
C GLU A 15 -16.44 -7.57 -17.67
N GLU A 16 -17.20 -8.45 -17.01
CA GLU A 16 -16.71 -9.41 -16.01
C GLU A 16 -15.75 -10.38 -16.72
N THR A 17 -14.52 -9.90 -16.95
CA THR A 17 -13.42 -10.74 -17.36
C THR A 17 -12.86 -11.32 -16.07
N THR A 18 -12.98 -12.64 -15.96
CA THR A 18 -12.49 -13.44 -14.84
C THR A 18 -10.98 -13.24 -14.69
N ASP A 19 -10.56 -12.27 -13.88
CA ASP A 19 -9.15 -11.97 -13.61
C ASP A 19 -8.85 -12.17 -12.12
N VAL A 20 -9.09 -13.39 -11.65
CA VAL A 20 -8.92 -13.83 -10.25
C VAL A 20 -7.46 -13.62 -9.76
N SER A 21 -6.50 -13.42 -10.67
CA SER A 21 -5.10 -13.17 -10.35
C SER A 21 -4.83 -11.74 -9.90
N ASN A 22 -5.47 -10.75 -10.50
CA ASN A 22 -5.25 -9.34 -10.15
C ASN A 22 -5.95 -8.98 -8.84
N ASP A 23 -7.12 -9.56 -8.60
CA ASP A 23 -7.90 -9.36 -7.36
C ASP A 23 -7.12 -9.84 -6.13
N ALA A 24 -6.55 -11.05 -6.20
CA ALA A 24 -5.74 -11.60 -5.10
C ALA A 24 -4.46 -10.79 -4.83
N CYS A 25 -3.85 -10.21 -5.88
CA CYS A 25 -2.70 -9.32 -5.73
C CYS A 25 -3.12 -8.03 -5.00
N LEU A 26 -4.19 -7.38 -5.43
CA LEU A 26 -4.67 -6.15 -4.80
C LEU A 26 -5.08 -6.37 -3.34
N ASP A 27 -5.79 -7.46 -3.04
CA ASP A 27 -6.15 -7.85 -1.66
C ASP A 27 -4.91 -8.05 -0.77
N GLN A 28 -3.87 -8.69 -1.31
CA GLN A 28 -2.61 -8.88 -0.61
C GLN A 28 -1.90 -7.54 -0.34
N LEU A 29 -1.89 -6.63 -1.32
CA LEU A 29 -1.28 -5.31 -1.18
C LEU A 29 -2.04 -4.43 -0.19
N GLU A 30 -3.37 -4.49 -0.17
CA GLU A 30 -4.20 -3.82 0.84
C GLU A 30 -3.84 -4.33 2.24
N THR A 31 -3.82 -5.65 2.44
CA THR A 31 -3.45 -6.26 3.72
C THR A 31 -2.05 -5.84 4.20
N LEU A 32 -1.06 -5.81 3.30
CA LEU A 32 0.30 -5.40 3.63
C LEU A 32 0.41 -3.90 3.91
N SER A 33 -0.40 -3.08 3.25
CA SER A 33 -0.49 -1.64 3.51
C SER A 33 -1.07 -1.37 4.90
N ASP A 34 -2.11 -2.09 5.29
CA ASP A 34 -2.69 -2.02 6.64
C ASP A 34 -1.68 -2.44 7.72
N ILE A 35 -0.90 -3.50 7.48
CA ILE A 35 0.17 -3.93 8.39
C ILE A 35 1.23 -2.83 8.51
N LEU A 36 1.68 -2.23 7.40
CA LEU A 36 2.64 -1.13 7.42
C LEU A 36 2.11 0.05 8.25
N TYR A 37 0.84 0.41 8.07
CA TYR A 37 0.19 1.46 8.84
C TYR A 37 0.12 1.12 10.34
N GLU A 38 -0.31 -0.10 10.69
CA GLU A 38 -0.38 -0.56 12.09
C GLU A 38 1.00 -0.49 12.76
N LYS A 39 2.06 -0.97 12.10
CA LYS A 39 3.42 -0.91 12.65
C LYS A 39 3.90 0.53 12.78
N THR A 40 3.56 1.40 11.84
CA THR A 40 3.88 2.83 11.92
C THR A 40 3.22 3.47 13.14
N LEU A 41 1.96 3.14 13.43
CA LEU A 41 1.26 3.61 14.63
C LEU A 41 1.92 3.10 15.92
N VAL A 42 2.29 1.82 15.97
CA VAL A 42 2.97 1.24 17.14
C VAL A 42 4.32 1.95 17.38
N PHE A 43 5.11 2.15 16.32
CA PHE A 43 6.36 2.89 16.40
C PHE A 43 6.17 4.35 16.84
N SER A 44 5.17 5.05 16.30
CA SER A 44 4.85 6.44 16.67
C SER A 44 4.48 6.59 18.15
N ASN A 45 3.92 5.56 18.78
CA ASN A 45 3.53 5.59 20.19
C ASN A 45 4.62 5.02 21.13
N ASN A 46 5.54 4.22 20.61
CA ASN A 46 6.62 3.59 21.37
C ASN A 46 7.83 3.39 20.48
N ALA A 47 8.58 4.47 20.26
CA ALA A 47 9.74 4.46 19.37
C ALA A 47 10.92 3.74 20.03
N THR A 48 11.19 2.51 19.57
CA THR A 48 12.29 1.67 20.00
C THR A 48 12.95 1.04 18.78
N PRO A 49 14.16 0.46 18.91
CA PRO A 49 14.80 -0.24 17.80
C PRO A 49 13.93 -1.39 17.26
N SER A 50 13.23 -2.09 18.15
CA SER A 50 12.35 -3.20 17.78
C SER A 50 11.10 -2.76 17.02
N THR A 51 10.43 -1.68 17.44
CA THR A 51 9.23 -1.17 16.74
C THR A 51 9.60 -0.52 15.42
N CYS A 52 10.75 0.17 15.33
CA CYS A 52 11.29 0.67 14.07
C CYS A 52 11.60 -0.46 13.08
N SER A 53 12.30 -1.51 13.54
CA SER A 53 12.62 -2.67 12.70
C SER A 53 11.35 -3.39 12.19
N ALA A 54 10.27 -3.36 12.96
CA ALA A 54 8.98 -3.90 12.53
C ALA A 54 8.37 -3.09 11.38
N VAL A 55 8.43 -1.76 11.42
CA VAL A 55 7.99 -0.90 10.29
C VAL A 55 8.82 -1.18 9.05
N ARG A 56 10.14 -1.24 9.20
CA ARG A 56 11.06 -1.54 8.09
C ARG A 56 10.76 -2.89 7.43
N THR A 57 10.46 -3.91 8.24
CA THR A 57 10.08 -5.24 7.75
C THR A 57 8.75 -5.20 7.00
N ALA A 58 7.75 -4.49 7.53
CA ALA A 58 6.46 -4.33 6.87
C ALA A 58 6.59 -3.60 5.52
N ALA A 59 7.42 -2.55 5.47
CA ALA A 59 7.71 -1.83 4.23
C ALA A 59 8.40 -2.72 3.18
N LEU A 60 9.38 -3.53 3.59
CA LEU A 60 10.05 -4.49 2.70
C LEU A 60 9.07 -5.52 2.12
N ASN A 61 8.19 -6.06 2.96
CA ASN A 61 7.19 -7.03 2.52
C ASN A 61 6.21 -6.42 1.52
N LEU A 62 5.76 -5.18 1.77
CA LEU A 62 4.85 -4.46 0.89
C LEU A 62 5.49 -4.19 -0.48
N ILE A 63 6.71 -3.63 -0.53
CA ILE A 63 7.35 -3.31 -1.81
C ILE A 63 7.68 -4.58 -2.61
N SER A 64 8.15 -5.63 -1.95
CA SER A 64 8.45 -6.90 -2.62
C SER A 64 7.20 -7.51 -3.24
N ALA A 65 6.09 -7.56 -2.50
CA ALA A 65 4.82 -8.03 -3.02
C ALA A 65 4.28 -7.13 -4.14
N ALA A 66 4.44 -5.81 -4.02
CA ALA A 66 4.01 -4.88 -5.05
C ALA A 66 4.82 -5.03 -6.34
N GLU A 67 6.14 -5.25 -6.24
CA GLU A 67 7.00 -5.55 -7.39
C GLU A 67 6.58 -6.86 -8.07
N ASP A 68 6.33 -7.93 -7.30
CA ASP A 68 5.86 -9.22 -7.81
C ASP A 68 4.49 -9.11 -8.51
N CYS A 69 3.61 -8.23 -8.02
CA CYS A 69 2.31 -7.92 -8.61
C CYS A 69 2.36 -6.88 -9.75
N GLY A 70 3.53 -6.32 -10.10
CA GLY A 70 3.66 -5.30 -11.15
C GLY A 70 3.23 -3.88 -10.74
N TYR A 71 2.94 -3.65 -9.46
CA TYR A 71 2.52 -2.37 -8.87
C TYR A 71 3.61 -1.68 -8.03
N GLY A 72 4.85 -2.18 -8.03
CA GLY A 72 5.94 -1.66 -7.19
C GLY A 72 6.14 -0.14 -7.27
N TYR A 73 5.93 0.45 -8.45
CA TYR A 73 6.03 1.89 -8.67
C TYR A 73 5.07 2.72 -7.80
N LEU A 74 3.92 2.18 -7.40
CA LEU A 74 2.94 2.87 -6.55
C LEU A 74 3.41 2.96 -5.09
N TYR A 75 4.22 2.00 -4.64
CA TYR A 75 4.61 1.85 -3.24
C TYR A 75 6.05 2.25 -2.95
N THR A 76 6.84 2.55 -3.99
CA THR A 76 8.28 2.83 -3.87
C THR A 76 8.55 3.99 -2.91
N GLU A 77 7.91 5.15 -3.07
CA GLU A 77 8.17 6.32 -2.20
C GLU A 77 7.83 6.04 -0.73
N GLN A 78 6.68 5.40 -0.48
CA GLN A 78 6.20 5.11 0.88
C GLN A 78 7.09 4.10 1.59
N THR A 79 7.58 3.08 0.87
CA THR A 79 8.36 1.98 1.47
C THR A 79 9.84 2.33 1.57
N GLN A 80 10.42 3.00 0.56
CA GLN A 80 11.85 3.34 0.53
C GLN A 80 12.26 4.21 1.72
N PHE A 81 11.40 5.14 2.14
CA PHE A 81 11.63 5.93 3.35
C PHE A 81 11.94 5.05 4.58
N TRP A 82 11.12 4.02 4.81
CA TRP A 82 11.29 3.12 5.94
C TRP A 82 12.46 2.15 5.79
N LEU A 83 12.81 1.80 4.56
CA LEU A 83 13.96 0.94 4.25
C LEU A 83 15.30 1.64 4.54
N ASP A 84 15.35 2.95 4.28
CA ASP A 84 16.54 3.78 4.50
C ASP A 84 16.61 4.35 5.92
N TYR A 85 15.52 4.26 6.67
CA TYR A 85 15.45 4.80 8.03
C TYR A 85 16.35 3.99 8.99
N ASP A 86 17.29 4.69 9.61
CA ASP A 86 18.24 4.10 10.55
C ASP A 86 17.58 3.85 11.91
N CYS A 87 17.21 2.61 12.19
CA CYS A 87 16.61 2.21 13.47
C CYS A 87 17.60 2.19 14.65
N SER A 88 18.91 2.28 14.41
CA SER A 88 19.91 2.30 15.50
C SER A 88 19.88 3.61 16.29
N VAL A 89 19.19 4.64 15.80
CA VAL A 89 19.01 5.91 16.52
C VAL A 89 18.19 5.79 17.81
N PHE A 90 17.54 4.65 18.05
CA PHE A 90 16.75 4.37 19.25
C PHE A 90 17.47 3.49 20.28
N ASP A 91 18.72 3.10 20.05
CA ASP A 91 19.57 2.39 21.01
C ASP A 91 20.12 3.30 22.12
#